data_AF-A0A257QPI8-F1
#
_entry.id   AF-A0A257QPI8-F1
#
_cell.length_a   1.000
_cell.length_b   1.000
_cell.length_c   1.000
_cell.angle_alpha   90.00
_cell.angle_beta   90.00
_cell.angle_gamma   90.00
#
_symmetry.space_group_name_H-M   'P 1'
#
loop_
_entity.id
_entity.type
_entity.pdbx_description
1 polymer ?
#
loop_
_entity_poly.entity_id
_entity_poly.type
_entity_poly.pdbx_seq_one_letter_code
_entity_poly.pdbx_strand_id
1 'polypeptide(L)'
;MAFFAPEPRYLSTGELNEMRVAVRRLHAAGIEVILDVVYNHTCEGSEMGPTLSWRGFDNASYYRLVEGNARRLINDTGTGNTINMSHPRVLQMVLDSLRYWAESYHIDGFRFDLGTTLGREVTGFDPNGGFFDAIMQDPVLSRLKLISEPWDIGPGGYQLGNHPPGFAEWNDKFRDGVRRFWRGDAGLRGEIASRLTGSGDVFDYRQRKSWSSVNFVASHDGFTMHDLVSYAERHNEANGENSQDGHGENYAANWGAEGPTEDAAITDLRERLKRTIMMSVLLANGTPMILGGDEISRTQQGNNNAYCQDNEISWVDWALAKTPQAQLLYNFTSRLIALRRRYKILGGGGFLHGNHQVADHLSDISWFDEAGQELSSDAWNDAHAQLLALRRAGGDGDKAEATLLLLNASTEDRAFTLPHPPAQWRLMIDSADPAQTESMIADGPVTVRSRAAVLLVAQFTADQPT
;
A
#
# COMPACT_ATOMS: atom_id res chain seq x y z
N MET A 1 -12.44 -16.65 -21.79
CA MET A 1 -11.67 -15.39 -21.77
C MET A 1 -12.57 -14.27 -22.24
N ALA A 2 -12.87 -13.30 -21.39
CA ALA A 2 -13.77 -12.19 -21.73
C ALA A 2 -13.50 -11.00 -20.81
N PHE A 3 -13.18 -9.83 -21.37
CA PHE A 3 -12.97 -8.61 -20.58
C PHE A 3 -14.29 -7.95 -20.12
N PHE A 4 -15.42 -8.37 -20.69
CA PHE A 4 -16.74 -7.76 -20.49
C PHE A 4 -17.69 -8.62 -19.65
N ALA A 5 -17.21 -9.74 -19.10
CA ALA A 5 -18.05 -10.67 -18.34
C ALA A 5 -17.48 -10.87 -16.93
N PRO A 6 -18.31 -10.81 -15.88
CA PRO A 6 -17.91 -11.24 -14.54
C PRO A 6 -17.56 -12.73 -14.53
N GLU A 7 -16.67 -13.13 -13.62
CA GLU A 7 -16.25 -14.52 -13.42
C GLU A 7 -17.45 -15.36 -12.91
N PRO A 8 -17.93 -16.36 -13.68
CA PRO A 8 -19.12 -17.11 -13.32
C PRO A 8 -19.01 -17.87 -11.98
N ARG A 9 -17.80 -18.29 -11.58
CA ARG A 9 -17.58 -19.01 -10.32
C ARG A 9 -17.90 -18.18 -9.07
N TYR A 10 -17.94 -16.85 -9.17
CA TYR A 10 -18.29 -15.97 -8.05
C TYR A 10 -19.78 -15.60 -8.01
N LEU A 11 -20.57 -16.06 -8.98
CA LEU A 11 -22.01 -15.82 -9.04
C LEU A 11 -22.75 -16.95 -8.32
N SER A 12 -23.63 -16.60 -7.39
CA SER A 12 -24.38 -17.56 -6.59
C SER A 12 -25.49 -18.25 -7.38
N THR A 13 -26.10 -17.56 -8.35
CA THR A 13 -27.15 -18.09 -9.23
C THR A 13 -26.72 -18.16 -10.70
N GLY A 14 -25.51 -17.68 -11.03
CA GLY A 14 -25.00 -17.61 -12.40
C GLY A 14 -25.57 -16.43 -13.19
N GLU A 15 -26.29 -15.51 -12.56
CA GLU A 15 -26.88 -14.37 -13.24
C GLU A 15 -25.90 -13.19 -13.24
N LEU A 16 -25.61 -12.64 -14.43
CA LEU A 16 -24.67 -11.52 -14.58
C LEU A 16 -25.07 -10.28 -13.75
N ASN A 17 -26.36 -10.13 -13.45
CA ASN A 17 -26.88 -8.99 -12.70
C ASN A 17 -26.54 -9.05 -11.20
N GLU A 18 -26.12 -10.19 -10.65
CA GLU A 18 -25.75 -10.31 -9.23
C GLU A 18 -24.65 -9.33 -8.83
N MET A 19 -23.64 -9.16 -9.68
CA MET A 19 -22.56 -8.19 -9.43
C MET A 19 -23.08 -6.75 -9.41
N ARG A 20 -24.04 -6.38 -10.28
CA ARG A 20 -24.66 -5.05 -10.24
C ARG A 20 -25.44 -4.83 -8.95
N VAL A 21 -26.12 -5.87 -8.46
CA VAL A 21 -26.83 -5.81 -7.18
C VAL A 21 -25.83 -5.64 -6.03
N ALA A 22 -24.72 -6.36 -6.03
CA ALA A 22 -23.67 -6.23 -5.03
C ALA A 22 -23.08 -4.82 -4.99
N VAL A 23 -22.67 -4.26 -6.15
CA VAL A 23 -22.15 -2.89 -6.25
C VAL A 23 -23.17 -1.87 -5.74
N ARG A 24 -24.45 -1.99 -6.14
CA ARG A 24 -25.52 -1.10 -5.66
C ARG A 24 -25.69 -1.16 -4.14
N ARG A 25 -25.54 -2.34 -3.53
CA ARG A 25 -25.63 -2.49 -2.06
C ARG A 25 -24.43 -1.86 -1.35
N LEU A 26 -23.23 -2.00 -1.90
CA LEU A 26 -22.02 -1.33 -1.39
C LEU A 26 -22.15 0.19 -1.47
N HIS A 27 -22.61 0.72 -2.61
CA HIS A 27 -22.87 2.16 -2.77
C HIS A 27 -23.94 2.69 -1.82
N ALA A 28 -25.02 1.93 -1.59
CA ALA A 28 -26.04 2.30 -0.61
C ALA A 28 -25.50 2.40 0.82
N ALA A 29 -24.37 1.73 1.11
CA ALA A 29 -23.63 1.83 2.37
C ALA A 29 -22.50 2.88 2.34
N GLY A 30 -22.32 3.60 1.23
CA GLY A 30 -21.25 4.60 1.06
C GLY A 30 -19.86 4.00 0.82
N ILE A 31 -19.78 2.78 0.27
CA ILE A 31 -18.54 2.07 -0.03
C ILE A 31 -18.33 2.08 -1.55
N GLU A 32 -17.20 2.63 -1.99
CA GLU A 32 -16.76 2.60 -3.39
C GLU A 32 -16.19 1.22 -3.78
N VAL A 33 -16.25 0.88 -5.06
CA VAL A 33 -15.78 -0.39 -5.63
C VAL A 33 -14.73 -0.12 -6.69
N ILE A 34 -13.50 -0.59 -6.45
CA ILE A 34 -12.40 -0.59 -7.41
C ILE A 34 -12.17 -2.03 -7.86
N LEU A 35 -12.03 -2.24 -9.17
CA LEU A 35 -11.70 -3.56 -9.72
C LEU A 35 -10.21 -3.68 -10.01
N ASP A 36 -9.61 -4.80 -9.59
CA ASP A 36 -8.33 -5.24 -10.13
C ASP A 36 -8.55 -5.76 -11.56
N VAL A 37 -7.82 -5.22 -12.54
CA VAL A 37 -8.02 -5.50 -13.96
C VAL A 37 -6.72 -5.90 -14.65
N VAL A 38 -6.79 -6.99 -15.40
CA VAL A 38 -5.70 -7.53 -16.21
C VAL A 38 -6.00 -7.26 -17.68
N TYR A 39 -5.37 -6.23 -18.23
CA TYR A 39 -5.39 -5.91 -19.68
C TYR A 39 -4.03 -6.13 -20.35
N ASN A 40 -3.07 -6.68 -19.61
CA ASN A 40 -1.69 -6.81 -20.05
C ASN A 40 -1.42 -8.16 -20.75
N HIS A 41 -2.13 -9.22 -20.37
CA HIS A 41 -2.00 -10.57 -20.95
C HIS A 41 -3.33 -11.30 -21.03
N THR A 42 -3.30 -12.51 -21.57
CA THR A 42 -4.46 -13.40 -21.65
C THR A 42 -4.12 -14.85 -21.30
N CYS A 43 -5.13 -15.64 -20.93
CA CYS A 43 -4.98 -17.08 -20.69
C CYS A 43 -4.71 -17.94 -21.95
N GLU A 44 -4.53 -17.35 -23.14
CA GLU A 44 -4.07 -18.08 -24.33
C GLU A 44 -2.55 -18.39 -24.28
N GLY A 45 -1.81 -17.82 -23.31
CA GLY A 45 -0.39 -18.09 -23.07
C GLY A 45 0.50 -17.77 -24.27
N SER A 46 1.65 -18.42 -24.37
CA SER A 46 2.57 -18.29 -25.51
C SER A 46 2.03 -18.98 -26.77
N GLU A 47 2.81 -19.02 -27.84
CA GLU A 47 2.49 -19.78 -29.06
C GLU A 47 2.24 -21.27 -28.85
N MET A 48 2.62 -21.82 -27.69
CA MET A 48 2.35 -23.21 -27.29
C MET A 48 1.04 -23.37 -26.52
N GLY A 49 0.38 -22.27 -26.15
CA GLY A 49 -0.87 -22.28 -25.40
C GLY A 49 -2.10 -22.56 -26.28
N PRO A 50 -3.31 -22.52 -25.69
CA PRO A 50 -4.54 -22.85 -26.41
C PRO A 50 -4.96 -21.73 -27.39
N THR A 51 -5.81 -22.07 -28.35
CA THR A 51 -6.50 -21.09 -29.21
C THR A 51 -7.97 -21.06 -28.82
N LEU A 52 -8.38 -20.01 -28.11
CA LEU A 52 -9.71 -19.88 -27.50
C LEU A 52 -10.50 -18.67 -28.04
N SER A 53 -9.83 -17.55 -28.33
CA SER A 53 -10.43 -16.27 -28.70
C SER A 53 -9.50 -15.47 -29.62
N TRP A 54 -8.69 -14.57 -29.07
CA TRP A 54 -8.00 -13.53 -29.85
C TRP A 54 -6.95 -14.09 -30.80
N ARG A 55 -6.25 -15.15 -30.40
CA ARG A 55 -5.29 -15.84 -31.27
C ARG A 55 -5.94 -16.36 -32.55
N GLY A 56 -7.13 -16.95 -32.43
CA GLY A 56 -7.87 -17.49 -33.58
C GLY A 56 -8.57 -16.42 -34.40
N PHE A 57 -8.91 -15.28 -33.78
CA PHE A 57 -9.55 -14.16 -34.44
C PHE A 57 -8.55 -13.31 -35.24
N ASP A 58 -7.51 -12.79 -34.58
CA ASP A 58 -6.44 -12.03 -35.23
C ASP A 58 -5.19 -11.92 -34.32
N ASN A 59 -4.34 -12.94 -34.34
CA ASN A 59 -3.16 -12.99 -33.47
C ASN A 59 -2.22 -11.76 -33.60
N ALA A 60 -2.02 -11.26 -34.82
CA ALA A 60 -1.03 -10.21 -35.10
C ALA A 60 -1.51 -8.82 -34.65
N SER A 61 -2.81 -8.60 -34.60
CA SER A 61 -3.38 -7.37 -34.05
C SER A 61 -3.40 -7.37 -32.53
N TYR A 62 -3.81 -8.48 -31.89
CA TYR A 62 -4.07 -8.53 -30.45
C TYR A 62 -2.84 -8.75 -29.59
N TYR A 63 -1.81 -9.41 -30.09
CA TYR A 63 -0.60 -9.73 -29.33
C TYR A 63 0.63 -9.04 -29.89
N ARG A 64 1.54 -8.64 -29.00
CA ARG A 64 2.86 -8.15 -29.39
C ARG A 64 3.70 -9.32 -29.89
N LEU A 65 4.22 -9.20 -31.11
CA LEU A 65 5.01 -10.25 -31.76
C LEU A 65 6.50 -9.89 -31.74
N VAL A 66 7.36 -10.90 -31.69
CA VAL A 66 8.81 -10.70 -31.81
C VAL A 66 9.16 -10.25 -33.23
N GLU A 67 9.87 -9.14 -33.35
CA GLU A 67 10.33 -8.61 -34.64
C GLU A 67 11.22 -9.65 -35.36
N GLY A 68 10.98 -9.84 -36.66
CA GLY A 68 11.67 -10.87 -37.46
C GLY A 68 11.23 -12.32 -37.16
N ASN A 69 10.37 -12.55 -36.16
CA ASN A 69 9.84 -13.88 -35.84
C ASN A 69 8.39 -13.82 -35.31
N ALA A 70 7.46 -13.49 -36.21
CA ALA A 70 6.03 -13.34 -35.91
C ALA A 70 5.35 -14.62 -35.36
N ARG A 71 6.03 -15.76 -35.34
CA ARG A 71 5.56 -16.99 -34.68
C ARG A 71 5.63 -16.89 -33.15
N ARG A 72 6.51 -16.04 -32.60
CA ARG A 72 6.74 -15.90 -31.16
C ARG A 72 6.10 -14.62 -30.63
N LEU A 73 5.56 -14.70 -29.42
CA LEU A 73 4.96 -13.57 -28.72
C LEU A 73 5.98 -12.91 -27.79
N ILE A 74 5.87 -11.60 -27.60
CA ILE A 74 6.59 -10.86 -26.56
C ILE A 74 5.94 -11.18 -25.21
N ASN A 75 6.75 -11.46 -24.19
CA ASN A 75 6.31 -11.86 -22.86
C ASN A 75 6.85 -10.91 -21.78
N ASP A 76 6.43 -9.65 -21.81
CA ASP A 76 6.77 -8.66 -20.79
C ASP A 76 6.00 -8.86 -19.48
N THR A 77 5.04 -9.80 -19.45
CA THR A 77 4.13 -10.09 -18.34
C THR A 77 4.51 -11.34 -17.55
N GLY A 78 5.33 -12.22 -18.12
CA GLY A 78 5.68 -13.52 -17.54
C GLY A 78 4.67 -14.63 -17.77
N THR A 79 3.52 -14.34 -18.41
CA THR A 79 2.42 -15.31 -18.59
C THR A 79 2.35 -15.90 -20.00
N GLY A 80 3.31 -15.56 -20.85
CA GLY A 80 3.53 -16.12 -22.19
C GLY A 80 3.14 -15.19 -23.34
N ASN A 81 2.35 -14.14 -23.09
CA ASN A 81 1.97 -13.14 -24.08
C ASN A 81 1.83 -11.75 -23.46
N THR A 82 1.88 -10.74 -24.33
CA THR A 82 1.58 -9.33 -23.99
C THR A 82 0.57 -8.80 -25.00
N ILE A 83 -0.51 -8.20 -24.51
CA ILE A 83 -1.53 -7.56 -25.34
C ILE A 83 -0.94 -6.32 -26.03
N ASN A 84 -1.30 -6.11 -27.30
CA ASN A 84 -0.77 -5.02 -28.12
C ASN A 84 -1.54 -3.71 -27.92
N MET A 85 -1.23 -2.96 -26.86
CA MET A 85 -1.93 -1.72 -26.52
C MET A 85 -1.75 -0.59 -27.56
N SER A 86 -0.74 -0.67 -28.43
CA SER A 86 -0.53 0.31 -29.52
C SER A 86 -1.45 0.08 -30.72
N HIS A 87 -2.11 -1.07 -30.83
CA HIS A 87 -3.03 -1.33 -31.93
C HIS A 87 -4.39 -0.66 -31.69
N PRO A 88 -4.91 0.18 -32.62
CA PRO A 88 -6.11 1.00 -32.37
C PRO A 88 -7.36 0.21 -31.93
N ARG A 89 -7.56 -1.01 -32.46
CA ARG A 89 -8.72 -1.85 -32.10
C ARG A 89 -8.56 -2.56 -30.76
N VAL A 90 -7.32 -2.83 -30.35
CA VAL A 90 -7.03 -3.41 -29.03
C VAL A 90 -7.20 -2.33 -27.97
N LEU A 91 -6.65 -1.14 -28.23
CA LEU A 91 -6.87 0.04 -27.40
C LEU A 91 -8.37 0.34 -27.25
N GLN A 92 -9.12 0.35 -28.36
CA GLN A 92 -10.57 0.52 -28.32
C GLN A 92 -11.24 -0.55 -27.45
N MET A 93 -10.92 -1.83 -27.63
CA MET A 93 -11.49 -2.92 -26.83
C MET A 93 -11.27 -2.70 -25.33
N VAL A 94 -10.05 -2.31 -24.93
CA VAL A 94 -9.73 -2.07 -23.51
C VAL A 94 -10.52 -0.87 -22.97
N LEU A 95 -10.57 0.24 -23.70
CA LEU A 95 -11.33 1.43 -23.28
C LEU A 95 -12.84 1.15 -23.24
N ASP A 96 -13.38 0.42 -24.22
CA ASP A 96 -14.80 0.03 -24.24
C ASP A 96 -15.12 -0.89 -23.06
N SER A 97 -14.20 -1.78 -22.68
CA SER A 97 -14.33 -2.62 -21.48
C SER A 97 -14.36 -1.78 -20.21
N LEU A 98 -13.42 -0.86 -20.04
CA LEU A 98 -13.39 0.07 -18.90
C LEU A 98 -14.69 0.90 -18.81
N ARG A 99 -15.16 1.47 -19.93
CA ARG A 99 -16.44 2.22 -19.96
C ARG A 99 -17.61 1.32 -19.63
N TYR A 100 -17.64 0.09 -20.15
CA TYR A 100 -18.69 -0.87 -19.86
C TYR A 100 -18.77 -1.18 -18.36
N TRP A 101 -17.64 -1.43 -17.68
CA TRP A 101 -17.62 -1.62 -16.23
C TRP A 101 -18.07 -0.37 -15.46
N ALA A 102 -17.60 0.81 -15.86
CA ALA A 102 -17.96 2.07 -15.24
C ALA A 102 -19.46 2.39 -15.41
N GLU A 103 -20.00 2.32 -16.62
CA GLU A 103 -21.37 2.76 -16.92
C GLU A 103 -22.42 1.68 -16.63
N SER A 104 -22.09 0.41 -16.89
CA SER A 104 -23.06 -0.69 -16.74
C SER A 104 -23.04 -1.35 -15.37
N TYR A 105 -21.90 -1.32 -14.66
CA TYR A 105 -21.77 -1.87 -13.31
C TYR A 105 -21.53 -0.80 -12.24
N HIS A 106 -21.32 0.46 -12.62
CA HIS A 106 -21.05 1.56 -11.71
C HIS A 106 -19.76 1.35 -10.91
N ILE A 107 -18.73 0.83 -11.56
CA ILE A 107 -17.40 0.70 -10.94
C ILE A 107 -16.77 2.10 -10.79
N ASP A 108 -16.22 2.38 -9.60
CA ASP A 108 -15.71 3.71 -9.22
C ASP A 108 -14.24 3.93 -9.61
N GLY A 109 -13.54 2.85 -9.97
CA GLY A 109 -12.15 2.89 -10.39
C GLY A 109 -11.54 1.53 -10.70
N PHE A 110 -10.28 1.57 -11.11
CA PHE A 110 -9.53 0.39 -11.56
C PHE A 110 -8.12 0.39 -10.95
N ARG A 111 -7.67 -0.77 -10.48
CA ARG A 111 -6.25 -1.07 -10.24
C ARG A 111 -5.77 -1.92 -11.41
N PHE A 112 -4.81 -1.41 -12.17
CA PHE A 112 -4.25 -2.08 -13.33
C PHE A 112 -3.07 -2.95 -12.92
N ASP A 113 -3.23 -4.25 -13.11
CA ASP A 113 -2.16 -5.24 -13.00
C ASP A 113 -1.08 -5.01 -14.06
N LEU A 114 0.18 -5.11 -13.66
CA LEU A 114 1.37 -4.83 -14.49
C LEU A 114 1.20 -3.59 -15.38
N GLY A 115 0.79 -2.49 -14.76
CA GLY A 115 0.31 -1.27 -15.44
C GLY A 115 1.34 -0.59 -16.35
N THR A 116 2.64 -0.88 -16.21
CA THR A 116 3.66 -0.47 -17.20
C THR A 116 3.31 -0.94 -18.61
N THR A 117 2.70 -2.11 -18.74
CA THR A 117 2.33 -2.66 -20.06
C THR A 117 1.32 -1.81 -20.81
N LEU A 118 0.52 -1.00 -20.12
CA LEU A 118 -0.45 -0.10 -20.73
C LEU A 118 0.22 1.01 -21.54
N GLY A 119 1.43 1.42 -21.14
CA GLY A 119 2.25 2.40 -21.83
C GLY A 119 3.28 1.80 -22.78
N ARG A 120 3.28 0.48 -23.02
CA ARG A 120 4.26 -0.18 -23.89
C ARG A 120 3.99 0.16 -25.36
N GLU A 121 4.88 0.96 -25.91
CA GLU A 121 5.00 1.21 -27.35
C GLU A 121 6.15 0.39 -27.95
N VAL A 122 6.44 0.60 -29.23
CA VAL A 122 7.56 -0.07 -29.93
C VAL A 122 8.90 0.19 -29.24
N THR A 123 9.12 1.38 -28.67
CA THR A 123 10.37 1.81 -28.05
C THR A 123 10.44 1.59 -26.54
N GLY A 124 9.41 1.03 -25.92
CA GLY A 124 9.32 0.86 -24.47
C GLY A 124 8.14 1.61 -23.86
N PHE A 125 8.19 1.86 -22.55
CA PHE A 125 7.16 2.61 -21.84
C PHE A 125 7.17 4.09 -22.24
N ASP A 126 6.02 4.61 -22.64
CA ASP A 126 5.79 6.04 -22.86
C ASP A 126 4.61 6.53 -21.99
N PRO A 127 4.84 7.44 -21.02
CA PRO A 127 3.76 8.00 -20.20
C PRO A 127 2.82 8.94 -20.98
N ASN A 128 3.14 9.26 -22.23
CA ASN A 128 2.29 9.98 -23.18
C ASN A 128 1.86 9.06 -24.35
N GLY A 129 1.93 7.73 -24.14
CA GLY A 129 1.49 6.74 -25.13
C GLY A 129 -0.02 6.76 -25.36
N GLY A 130 -0.45 6.10 -26.45
CA GLY A 130 -1.84 6.22 -26.93
C GLY A 130 -2.91 5.83 -25.91
N PHE A 131 -2.62 4.87 -25.02
CA PHE A 131 -3.52 4.50 -23.93
C PHE A 131 -3.74 5.64 -22.94
N PHE A 132 -2.67 6.27 -22.46
CA PHE A 132 -2.75 7.31 -21.45
C PHE A 132 -3.44 8.56 -21.97
N ASP A 133 -3.13 8.97 -23.20
CA ASP A 133 -3.85 10.07 -23.85
C ASP A 133 -5.35 9.76 -23.95
N ALA A 134 -5.70 8.55 -24.39
CA ALA A 134 -7.08 8.18 -24.62
C ALA A 134 -7.90 8.06 -23.32
N ILE A 135 -7.36 7.46 -22.25
CA ILE A 135 -8.06 7.33 -20.97
C ILE A 135 -8.19 8.67 -20.23
N MET A 136 -7.16 9.53 -20.30
CA MET A 136 -7.15 10.81 -19.59
C MET A 136 -8.07 11.86 -20.21
N GLN A 137 -8.29 11.81 -21.54
CA GLN A 137 -9.27 12.68 -22.20
C GLN A 137 -10.70 12.13 -22.15
N ASP A 138 -10.88 10.85 -21.81
CA ASP A 138 -12.19 10.19 -21.89
C ASP A 138 -13.19 10.81 -20.89
N PRO A 139 -14.39 11.21 -21.33
CA PRO A 139 -15.34 11.92 -20.46
C PRO A 139 -15.91 11.09 -19.31
N VAL A 140 -15.85 9.76 -19.42
CA VAL A 140 -16.29 8.82 -18.37
C VAL A 140 -15.08 8.44 -17.51
N LEU A 141 -14.02 7.93 -18.13
CA LEU A 141 -12.91 7.29 -17.40
C LEU A 141 -12.01 8.28 -16.66
N SER A 142 -11.85 9.51 -17.16
CA SER A 142 -11.03 10.55 -16.52
C SER A 142 -11.53 11.00 -15.14
N ARG A 143 -12.76 10.61 -14.76
CA ARG A 143 -13.39 10.92 -13.48
C ARG A 143 -13.27 9.80 -12.45
N LEU A 144 -12.75 8.65 -12.85
CA LEU A 144 -12.64 7.46 -12.01
C LEU A 144 -11.28 7.42 -11.30
N LYS A 145 -11.18 6.57 -10.28
CA LYS A 145 -9.90 6.31 -9.62
C LYS A 145 -9.07 5.37 -10.49
N LEU A 146 -7.88 5.81 -10.89
CA LEU A 146 -6.96 5.03 -11.70
C LEU A 146 -5.72 4.72 -10.86
N ILE A 147 -5.47 3.44 -10.60
CA ILE A 147 -4.36 2.95 -9.79
C ILE A 147 -3.52 2.02 -10.64
N SER A 148 -2.20 2.22 -10.71
CA SER A 148 -1.30 1.35 -11.46
C SER A 148 -0.45 0.50 -10.52
N GLU A 149 -0.20 -0.75 -10.89
CA GLU A 149 1.02 -1.46 -10.52
C GLU A 149 2.14 -1.00 -11.46
N PRO A 150 3.04 -0.10 -11.04
CA PRO A 150 3.89 0.64 -11.96
C PRO A 150 5.17 -0.12 -12.34
N TRP A 151 5.04 -1.42 -12.56
CA TRP A 151 6.09 -2.27 -13.06
C TRP A 151 5.56 -3.40 -13.95
N ASP A 152 6.45 -3.94 -14.78
CA ASP A 152 6.31 -5.24 -15.44
C ASP A 152 7.67 -5.96 -15.42
N ILE A 153 7.74 -7.20 -15.92
CA ILE A 153 9.00 -7.97 -15.91
C ILE A 153 9.84 -7.78 -17.18
N GLY A 154 9.35 -7.01 -18.14
CA GLY A 154 10.02 -6.73 -19.40
C GLY A 154 11.17 -5.73 -19.26
N PRO A 155 12.01 -5.55 -20.30
CA PRO A 155 13.10 -4.58 -20.28
C PRO A 155 12.60 -3.17 -19.98
N GLY A 156 13.19 -2.49 -19.00
CA GLY A 156 12.74 -1.16 -18.57
C GLY A 156 11.36 -1.16 -17.88
N GLY A 157 10.93 -2.28 -17.31
CA GLY A 157 9.61 -2.46 -16.72
C GLY A 157 9.32 -1.60 -15.48
N TYR A 158 10.33 -1.24 -14.68
CA TYR A 158 10.13 -0.46 -13.45
C TYR A 158 9.85 1.02 -13.74
N GLN A 159 8.63 1.48 -13.45
CA GLN A 159 8.10 2.80 -13.80
C GLN A 159 7.43 3.53 -12.63
N LEU A 160 7.78 3.19 -11.39
CA LEU A 160 7.26 3.88 -10.20
C LEU A 160 7.46 5.39 -10.31
N GLY A 161 6.36 6.14 -10.17
CA GLY A 161 6.28 7.58 -10.27
C GLY A 161 6.05 8.08 -11.70
N ASN A 162 6.42 7.29 -12.73
CA ASN A 162 6.47 7.76 -14.11
C ASN A 162 5.11 7.78 -14.82
N HIS A 163 4.06 7.21 -14.23
CA HIS A 163 2.69 7.29 -14.77
C HIS A 163 2.21 8.75 -14.83
N PRO A 164 1.29 9.09 -15.76
CA PRO A 164 0.81 10.46 -15.89
C PRO A 164 0.06 10.93 -14.63
N PRO A 165 0.07 12.25 -14.33
CA PRO A 165 -0.77 12.82 -13.28
C PRO A 165 -2.24 12.43 -13.48
N GLY A 166 -2.91 12.06 -12.39
CA GLY A 166 -4.26 11.47 -12.41
C GLY A 166 -4.26 10.01 -11.98
N PHE A 167 -3.14 9.30 -12.18
CA PHE A 167 -2.95 7.96 -11.61
C PHE A 167 -2.40 8.03 -10.18
N ALA A 168 -2.86 7.10 -9.34
CA ALA A 168 -2.13 6.66 -8.17
C ALA A 168 -1.34 5.39 -8.52
N GLU A 169 -0.32 5.09 -7.74
CA GLU A 169 0.60 3.98 -8.00
C GLU A 169 0.86 3.20 -6.71
N TRP A 170 0.82 1.88 -6.81
CA TRP A 170 1.31 1.00 -5.76
C TRP A 170 2.78 1.32 -5.47
N ASN A 171 3.07 1.66 -4.22
CA ASN A 171 4.39 2.10 -3.80
C ASN A 171 5.17 0.95 -3.13
N ASP A 172 5.92 0.18 -3.92
CA ASP A 172 6.80 -0.88 -3.41
C ASP A 172 7.93 -0.35 -2.53
N LYS A 173 8.42 0.87 -2.79
CA LYS A 173 9.38 1.54 -1.91
C LYS A 173 8.79 1.78 -0.52
N PHE A 174 7.51 2.15 -0.41
CA PHE A 174 6.84 2.23 0.89
C PHE A 174 6.81 0.88 1.58
N ARG A 175 6.35 -0.16 0.87
CA ARG A 175 6.28 -1.54 1.37
C ARG A 175 7.62 -1.98 1.93
N ASP A 176 8.68 -1.88 1.13
CA ASP A 176 9.99 -2.42 1.47
C ASP A 176 10.69 -1.56 2.51
N GLY A 177 10.58 -0.22 2.43
CA GLY A 177 11.14 0.70 3.41
C GLY A 177 10.56 0.49 4.81
N VAL A 178 9.24 0.32 4.92
CA VAL A 178 8.58 0.04 6.21
C VAL A 178 8.94 -1.34 6.74
N ARG A 179 8.92 -2.38 5.90
CA ARG A 179 9.30 -3.75 6.29
C ARG A 179 10.71 -3.78 6.86
N ARG A 180 11.68 -3.22 6.13
CA ARG A 180 13.09 -3.21 6.52
C ARG A 180 13.35 -2.36 7.75
N PHE A 181 12.68 -1.20 7.90
CA PHE A 181 12.82 -0.34 9.08
C PHE A 181 12.41 -1.09 10.34
N TRP A 182 11.26 -1.78 10.32
CA TRP A 182 10.79 -2.54 11.47
C TRP A 182 11.51 -3.87 11.69
N ARG A 183 12.10 -4.46 10.65
CA ARG A 183 13.07 -5.55 10.78
C ARG A 183 14.35 -5.09 11.51
N GLY A 184 14.71 -3.82 11.37
CA GLY A 184 15.86 -3.19 12.02
C GLY A 184 17.10 -3.11 11.14
N ASP A 185 16.93 -3.12 9.82
CA ASP A 185 18.02 -2.91 8.86
C ASP A 185 18.66 -1.53 9.07
N ALA A 186 19.97 -1.45 8.86
CA ALA A 186 20.76 -0.22 9.04
C ALA A 186 20.45 0.85 7.98
N GLY A 187 20.58 2.12 8.36
CA GLY A 187 20.54 3.28 7.45
C GLY A 187 19.15 3.65 6.94
N LEU A 188 18.08 3.29 7.66
CA LEU A 188 16.71 3.48 7.18
C LEU A 188 15.97 4.70 7.73
N ARG A 189 16.61 5.55 8.54
CA ARG A 189 15.98 6.76 9.09
C ARG A 189 15.46 7.70 7.99
N GLY A 190 16.28 8.00 6.99
CA GLY A 190 15.86 8.82 5.84
C GLY A 190 14.81 8.14 4.97
N GLU A 191 14.93 6.82 4.78
CA GLU A 191 13.98 6.02 4.00
C GLU A 191 12.59 6.07 4.63
N ILE A 192 12.45 5.71 5.91
CA ILE A 192 11.16 5.73 6.61
C ILE A 192 10.56 7.14 6.66
N ALA A 193 11.40 8.17 6.79
CA ALA A 193 10.94 9.55 6.78
C ALA A 193 10.24 9.90 5.47
N SER A 194 10.89 9.61 4.33
CA SER A 194 10.32 9.82 3.00
C SER A 194 9.03 9.02 2.79
N ARG A 195 8.97 7.77 3.28
CA ARG A 195 7.77 6.92 3.17
C ARG A 195 6.60 7.48 3.97
N LEU A 196 6.82 7.95 5.20
CA LEU A 196 5.77 8.52 6.05
C LEU A 196 5.21 9.85 5.51
N THR A 197 5.96 10.56 4.67
CA THR A 197 5.54 11.83 4.06
C THR A 197 5.07 11.69 2.62
N GLY A 198 4.54 10.51 2.25
CA GLY A 198 3.92 10.28 0.94
C GLY A 198 4.89 10.08 -0.21
N SER A 199 6.16 9.75 0.09
CA SER A 199 7.22 9.51 -0.91
C SER A 199 7.36 10.67 -1.89
N GLY A 200 7.51 11.90 -1.36
CA GLY A 200 7.69 13.10 -2.18
C GLY A 200 8.91 13.02 -3.11
N ASP A 201 9.95 12.29 -2.72
CA ASP A 201 11.10 11.97 -3.57
C ASP A 201 10.74 11.20 -4.86
N VAL A 202 9.57 10.55 -4.88
CA VAL A 202 9.04 9.78 -6.02
C VAL A 202 7.85 10.47 -6.67
N PHE A 203 7.00 11.17 -5.92
CA PHE A 203 5.71 11.64 -6.41
C PHE A 203 5.55 13.17 -6.42
N ASP A 204 6.44 13.94 -5.81
CA ASP A 204 6.28 15.40 -5.70
C ASP A 204 6.83 16.14 -6.93
N TYR A 205 6.22 15.85 -8.07
CA TYR A 205 6.49 16.53 -9.33
C TYR A 205 5.26 16.53 -10.23
N ARG A 206 5.28 17.32 -11.32
CA ARG A 206 4.16 17.44 -12.27
C ARG A 206 2.80 17.72 -11.59
N GLN A 207 2.81 18.45 -10.47
CA GLN A 207 1.62 18.80 -9.67
C GLN A 207 0.83 17.62 -9.11
N ARG A 208 1.46 16.44 -9.05
CA ARG A 208 0.89 15.29 -8.35
C ARG A 208 0.74 15.60 -6.86
N LYS A 209 -0.03 14.77 -6.20
CA LYS A 209 -0.44 14.92 -4.81
C LYS A 209 0.04 13.72 -4.03
N SER A 210 0.11 13.83 -2.71
CA SER A 210 0.57 12.72 -1.87
C SER A 210 -0.31 11.47 -2.04
N TRP A 211 -1.60 11.63 -2.39
CA TRP A 211 -2.51 10.52 -2.70
C TRP A 211 -2.09 9.69 -3.92
N SER A 212 -1.18 10.20 -4.78
CA SER A 212 -0.58 9.44 -5.88
C SER A 212 0.19 8.22 -5.36
N SER A 213 0.62 8.23 -4.10
CA SER A 213 1.23 7.09 -3.44
C SER A 213 0.17 6.20 -2.80
N VAL A 214 0.03 4.95 -3.27
CA VAL A 214 -0.73 3.91 -2.57
C VAL A 214 0.23 3.16 -1.65
N ASN A 215 0.10 3.42 -0.36
CA ASN A 215 0.96 2.91 0.69
C ASN A 215 0.41 1.58 1.24
N PHE A 216 1.20 0.53 1.17
CA PHE A 216 0.84 -0.80 1.68
C PHE A 216 2.07 -1.52 2.19
N VAL A 217 1.87 -2.47 3.11
CA VAL A 217 2.95 -3.36 3.59
C VAL A 217 2.69 -4.82 3.23
N ALA A 218 1.44 -5.21 2.98
CA ALA A 218 1.07 -6.50 2.45
C ALA A 218 0.00 -6.31 1.36
N SER A 219 0.01 -7.19 0.37
CA SER A 219 -0.98 -7.28 -0.71
C SER A 219 -1.27 -8.76 -0.97
N HIS A 220 -1.99 -9.08 -2.05
CA HIS A 220 -2.17 -10.47 -2.45
C HIS A 220 -0.86 -11.13 -2.92
N ASP A 221 0.15 -10.32 -3.29
CA ASP A 221 1.49 -10.78 -3.62
C ASP A 221 2.39 -10.78 -2.38
N GLY A 222 3.08 -11.89 -2.14
CA GLY A 222 3.95 -12.04 -0.99
C GLY A 222 3.19 -12.45 0.27
N PHE A 223 3.80 -12.19 1.43
CA PHE A 223 3.21 -12.51 2.71
C PHE A 223 2.04 -11.59 3.10
N THR A 224 1.09 -12.17 3.82
CA THR A 224 0.19 -11.42 4.72
C THR A 224 0.99 -10.66 5.78
N MET A 225 0.40 -9.68 6.47
CA MET A 225 1.10 -8.98 7.55
C MET A 225 1.43 -9.93 8.72
N HIS A 226 0.60 -10.94 8.99
CA HIS A 226 0.90 -11.93 10.01
C HIS A 226 2.11 -12.78 9.64
N ASP A 227 2.18 -13.23 8.39
CA ASP A 227 3.27 -14.10 7.92
C ASP A 227 4.58 -13.33 7.78
N LEU A 228 4.52 -12.04 7.42
CA LEU A 228 5.66 -11.13 7.37
C LEU A 228 6.45 -11.08 8.69
N VAL A 229 5.76 -11.22 9.82
CA VAL A 229 6.38 -11.24 11.16
C VAL A 229 6.51 -12.66 11.74
N SER A 230 6.15 -13.70 10.98
CA SER A 230 6.15 -15.08 11.47
C SER A 230 7.08 -16.01 10.70
N TYR A 231 7.49 -15.64 9.49
CA TYR A 231 8.32 -16.45 8.62
C TYR A 231 9.54 -15.67 8.14
N ALA A 232 10.66 -16.35 8.00
CA ALA A 232 11.88 -15.84 7.38
C ALA A 232 12.01 -16.33 5.94
N GLU A 233 11.53 -17.53 5.66
CA GLU A 233 11.54 -18.16 4.34
C GLU A 233 10.10 -18.37 3.84
N ARG A 234 9.96 -18.52 2.51
CA ARG A 234 8.68 -18.87 1.90
C ARG A 234 8.46 -20.38 1.96
N HIS A 235 7.21 -20.78 2.15
CA HIS A 235 6.73 -22.16 2.24
C HIS A 235 5.63 -22.36 1.19
N ASN A 236 6.04 -22.37 -0.08
CA ASN A 236 5.15 -22.46 -1.25
C ASN A 236 4.96 -23.90 -1.75
N GLU A 237 5.34 -24.91 -0.97
CA GLU A 237 5.35 -26.32 -1.40
C GLU A 237 3.97 -26.79 -1.86
N ALA A 238 2.90 -26.25 -1.24
CA ALA A 238 1.52 -26.54 -1.60
C ALA A 238 1.16 -26.14 -3.05
N ASN A 239 1.94 -25.26 -3.69
CA ASN A 239 1.72 -24.83 -5.07
C ASN A 239 2.19 -25.88 -6.09
N GLY A 240 2.99 -26.87 -5.68
CA GLY A 240 3.45 -27.96 -6.55
C GLY A 240 4.65 -27.61 -7.43
N GLU A 241 5.30 -26.47 -7.22
CA GLU A 241 6.44 -25.98 -8.01
C GLU A 241 7.79 -26.12 -7.26
N ASN A 242 7.85 -27.02 -6.27
CA ASN A 242 9.02 -27.23 -5.39
C ASN A 242 9.52 -25.93 -4.73
N SER A 243 8.59 -25.04 -4.35
CA SER A 243 8.88 -23.75 -3.70
C SER A 243 9.78 -22.81 -4.56
N GLN A 244 9.82 -23.02 -5.88
CA GLN A 244 10.58 -22.16 -6.80
C GLN A 244 9.83 -20.88 -7.17
N ASP A 245 8.51 -20.91 -7.04
CA ASP A 245 7.61 -19.78 -7.29
C ASP A 245 7.59 -18.78 -6.12
N GLY A 246 7.00 -17.60 -6.37
CA GLY A 246 6.93 -16.51 -5.41
C GLY A 246 8.19 -15.65 -5.32
N HIS A 247 8.06 -14.49 -4.68
CA HIS A 247 9.15 -13.55 -4.55
C HIS A 247 10.24 -14.08 -3.59
N GLY A 248 11.50 -13.81 -3.88
CA GLY A 248 12.64 -14.30 -3.09
C GLY A 248 12.84 -13.52 -1.80
N GLU A 249 12.97 -12.20 -1.88
CA GLU A 249 13.28 -11.34 -0.73
C GLU A 249 12.02 -10.68 -0.18
N ASN A 250 11.51 -11.18 0.95
CA ASN A 250 10.27 -10.66 1.52
C ASN A 250 10.48 -9.50 2.50
N TYR A 251 11.72 -9.22 2.90
CA TYR A 251 12.05 -8.34 4.03
C TYR A 251 11.32 -8.74 5.33
N ALA A 252 11.05 -10.03 5.47
CA ALA A 252 10.35 -10.64 6.60
C ALA A 252 11.32 -11.05 7.70
N ALA A 253 10.77 -11.32 8.89
CA ALA A 253 11.53 -11.93 9.98
C ALA A 253 10.59 -12.74 10.87
N ASN A 254 11.07 -13.91 11.30
CA ASN A 254 10.32 -14.82 12.17
C ASN A 254 10.51 -14.55 13.67
N TRP A 255 11.43 -13.64 14.03
CA TRP A 255 11.74 -13.24 15.40
C TRP A 255 12.09 -14.40 16.35
N GLY A 256 12.66 -15.48 15.82
CA GLY A 256 13.20 -16.61 16.58
C GLY A 256 12.48 -17.94 16.39
N ALA A 257 11.33 -17.98 15.74
CA ALA A 257 10.58 -19.21 15.48
C ALA A 257 9.92 -19.20 14.09
N GLU A 258 10.23 -20.14 13.20
CA GLU A 258 9.58 -20.19 11.88
C GLU A 258 8.12 -20.67 12.01
N GLY A 259 7.15 -19.80 11.67
CA GLY A 259 5.73 -20.09 11.75
C GLY A 259 5.12 -19.99 13.16
N PRO A 260 4.06 -20.77 13.46
CA PRO A 260 3.38 -20.74 14.77
C PRO A 260 4.32 -21.08 15.94
N THR A 261 4.10 -20.44 17.10
CA THR A 261 4.91 -20.65 18.31
C THR A 261 4.08 -20.46 19.59
N GLU A 262 4.48 -21.14 20.66
CA GLU A 262 3.94 -20.98 22.01
C GLU A 262 4.81 -20.06 22.89
N ASP A 263 5.94 -19.56 22.38
CA ASP A 263 6.79 -18.61 23.11
C ASP A 263 6.08 -17.24 23.22
N ALA A 264 5.59 -16.95 24.42
CA ALA A 264 4.85 -15.73 24.71
C ALA A 264 5.64 -14.44 24.42
N ALA A 265 6.97 -14.45 24.54
CA ALA A 265 7.80 -13.28 24.24
C ALA A 265 7.85 -13.01 22.73
N ILE A 266 7.95 -14.07 21.91
CA ILE A 266 7.90 -13.96 20.45
C ILE A 266 6.49 -13.52 20.02
N THR A 267 5.44 -14.13 20.56
CA THR A 267 4.05 -13.76 20.24
C THR A 267 3.79 -12.28 20.58
N ASP A 268 4.14 -11.80 21.78
CA ASP A 268 3.95 -10.39 22.17
C ASP A 268 4.69 -9.43 21.22
N LEU A 269 5.93 -9.77 20.84
CA LEU A 269 6.71 -8.99 19.88
C LEU A 269 6.05 -8.91 18.51
N ARG A 270 5.59 -10.05 17.97
CA ARG A 270 4.89 -10.09 16.67
C ARG A 270 3.58 -9.30 16.70
N GLU A 271 2.81 -9.45 17.77
CA GLU A 271 1.57 -8.69 17.98
C GLU A 271 1.83 -7.17 17.97
N ARG A 272 2.90 -6.74 18.64
CA ARG A 272 3.34 -5.34 18.66
C ARG A 272 3.77 -4.86 17.27
N LEU A 273 4.59 -5.63 16.56
CA LEU A 273 5.06 -5.31 15.22
C LEU A 273 3.90 -5.18 14.22
N LYS A 274 2.90 -6.06 14.25
CA LYS A 274 1.70 -5.93 13.41
C LYS A 274 1.01 -4.58 13.60
N ARG A 275 0.82 -4.17 14.86
CA ARG A 275 0.21 -2.86 15.19
C ARG A 275 1.09 -1.70 14.74
N THR A 276 2.39 -1.80 14.97
CA THR A 276 3.37 -0.80 14.54
C THR A 276 3.40 -0.63 13.01
N ILE A 277 3.38 -1.73 12.26
CA ILE A 277 3.28 -1.74 10.79
C ILE A 277 1.96 -1.11 10.33
N MET A 278 0.84 -1.49 10.96
CA MET A 278 -0.47 -0.91 10.68
C MET A 278 -0.51 0.60 10.95
N MET A 279 0.18 1.07 12.00
CA MET A 279 0.38 2.50 12.26
C MET A 279 1.16 3.18 11.13
N SER A 280 2.26 2.59 10.65
CA SER A 280 3.02 3.14 9.53
C SER A 280 2.14 3.33 8.28
N VAL A 281 1.32 2.32 7.93
CA VAL A 281 0.40 2.40 6.77
C VAL A 281 -0.65 3.49 6.98
N LEU A 282 -1.37 3.47 8.11
CA LEU A 282 -2.54 4.33 8.31
C LEU A 282 -2.20 5.76 8.74
N LEU A 283 -0.98 6.02 9.20
CA LEU A 283 -0.55 7.35 9.65
C LEU A 283 0.38 8.06 8.65
N ALA A 284 0.83 7.39 7.57
CA ALA A 284 1.58 8.03 6.50
C ALA A 284 0.71 8.97 5.65
N ASN A 285 1.31 10.02 5.10
CA ASN A 285 0.69 10.80 4.03
C ASN A 285 0.58 9.93 2.76
N GLY A 286 -0.49 10.10 1.99
CA GLY A 286 -0.83 9.25 0.83
C GLY A 286 -2.08 8.42 1.04
N THR A 287 -2.29 7.41 0.20
CA THR A 287 -3.49 6.56 0.21
C THR A 287 -3.16 5.22 0.85
N PRO A 288 -3.61 4.91 2.08
CA PRO A 288 -3.34 3.61 2.71
C PRO A 288 -4.15 2.49 2.04
N MET A 289 -3.52 1.35 1.79
CA MET A 289 -4.16 0.11 1.38
C MET A 289 -3.85 -0.98 2.42
N ILE A 290 -4.90 -1.66 2.90
CA ILE A 290 -4.82 -2.78 3.84
C ILE A 290 -5.23 -4.04 3.08
N LEU A 291 -4.45 -5.11 3.21
CA LEU A 291 -4.81 -6.43 2.69
C LEU A 291 -5.97 -6.99 3.53
N GLY A 292 -7.06 -7.41 2.86
CA GLY A 292 -8.22 -7.98 3.55
C GLY A 292 -7.87 -9.20 4.40
N GLY A 293 -8.11 -9.11 5.70
CA GLY A 293 -7.81 -10.13 6.69
C GLY A 293 -6.60 -9.80 7.58
N ASP A 294 -5.76 -8.83 7.21
CA ASP A 294 -4.63 -8.41 8.06
C ASP A 294 -5.11 -7.83 9.40
N GLU A 295 -6.28 -7.19 9.42
CA GLU A 295 -6.89 -6.63 10.63
C GLU A 295 -7.30 -7.70 11.66
N ILE A 296 -7.34 -8.97 11.26
CA ILE A 296 -7.62 -10.14 12.11
C ILE A 296 -6.47 -11.16 12.11
N SER A 297 -5.29 -10.79 11.58
CA SER A 297 -4.11 -11.67 11.47
C SER A 297 -4.31 -12.91 10.59
N ARG A 298 -4.97 -12.75 9.44
CA ARG A 298 -5.01 -13.79 8.41
C ARG A 298 -3.61 -14.29 8.10
N THR A 299 -3.47 -15.59 7.93
CA THR A 299 -2.23 -16.29 7.57
C THR A 299 -2.46 -17.13 6.32
N GLN A 300 -1.42 -17.24 5.50
CA GLN A 300 -1.28 -18.21 4.41
C GLN A 300 -0.23 -19.27 4.75
N GLN A 301 0.07 -19.44 6.04
CA GLN A 301 0.99 -20.45 6.58
C GLN A 301 2.41 -20.36 6.00
N GLY A 302 2.87 -19.15 5.69
CA GLY A 302 4.17 -18.95 5.06
C GLY A 302 4.17 -19.15 3.54
N ASN A 303 3.03 -19.41 2.91
CA ASN A 303 2.92 -19.33 1.46
C ASN A 303 2.87 -17.85 1.04
N ASN A 304 3.84 -17.38 0.27
CA ASN A 304 3.93 -15.99 -0.19
C ASN A 304 3.43 -15.80 -1.64
N ASN A 305 2.79 -16.83 -2.20
CA ASN A 305 2.30 -16.86 -3.57
C ASN A 305 1.10 -17.81 -3.69
N ALA A 306 0.07 -17.61 -2.88
CA ALA A 306 -1.07 -18.54 -2.79
C ALA A 306 -2.05 -18.43 -3.98
N TYR A 307 -1.57 -18.13 -5.20
CA TYR A 307 -2.37 -17.83 -6.39
C TYR A 307 -3.25 -19.01 -6.84
N CYS A 308 -2.79 -20.24 -6.61
CA CYS A 308 -3.48 -21.48 -6.99
C CYS A 308 -4.18 -22.18 -5.82
N GLN A 309 -4.21 -21.56 -4.64
CA GLN A 309 -4.76 -22.17 -3.42
C GLN A 309 -6.20 -21.71 -3.19
N ASP A 310 -7.19 -22.34 -3.83
CA ASP A 310 -8.60 -22.14 -3.49
C ASP A 310 -9.03 -23.11 -2.36
N ASN A 311 -8.52 -22.84 -1.15
CA ASN A 311 -8.69 -23.66 0.05
C ASN A 311 -8.37 -22.84 1.32
N GLU A 312 -8.31 -23.50 2.47
CA GLU A 312 -8.07 -22.90 3.79
C GLU A 312 -6.77 -22.09 3.91
N ILE A 313 -5.79 -22.29 3.02
CA ILE A 313 -4.58 -21.44 2.96
C ILE A 313 -4.96 -20.01 2.55
N SER A 314 -5.89 -19.84 1.61
CA SER A 314 -6.27 -18.50 1.12
C SER A 314 -7.60 -18.00 1.68
N TRP A 315 -8.48 -18.85 2.18
CA TRP A 315 -9.77 -18.39 2.72
C TRP A 315 -9.61 -17.50 3.96
N VAL A 316 -10.55 -16.58 4.16
CA VAL A 316 -10.62 -15.78 5.40
C VAL A 316 -11.24 -16.62 6.51
N ASP A 317 -10.46 -16.94 7.54
CA ASP A 317 -10.96 -17.66 8.71
C ASP A 317 -11.71 -16.71 9.68
N TRP A 318 -13.04 -16.76 9.62
CA TRP A 318 -13.91 -16.00 10.52
C TRP A 318 -13.98 -16.56 11.95
N ALA A 319 -13.49 -17.77 12.21
CA ALA A 319 -13.32 -18.28 13.57
C ALA A 319 -12.10 -17.62 14.24
N LEU A 320 -10.99 -17.47 13.52
CA LEU A 320 -9.82 -16.69 13.96
C LEU A 320 -10.20 -15.26 14.35
N ALA A 321 -11.07 -14.61 13.57
CA ALA A 321 -11.58 -13.27 13.84
C ALA A 321 -12.22 -13.13 15.23
N LYS A 322 -12.72 -14.23 15.83
CA LYS A 322 -13.38 -14.22 17.15
C LYS A 322 -12.39 -14.38 18.31
N THR A 323 -11.11 -14.65 18.04
CA THR A 323 -10.10 -14.77 19.10
C THR A 323 -9.86 -13.41 19.78
N PRO A 324 -9.50 -13.37 21.08
CA PRO A 324 -9.20 -12.13 21.78
C PRO A 324 -8.09 -11.31 21.10
N GLN A 325 -7.06 -11.98 20.59
CA GLN A 325 -5.92 -11.35 19.92
C GLN A 325 -6.35 -10.68 18.60
N ALA A 326 -7.13 -11.38 17.77
CA ALA A 326 -7.66 -10.79 16.53
C ALA A 326 -8.57 -9.59 16.83
N GLN A 327 -9.41 -9.67 17.87
CA GLN A 327 -10.27 -8.56 18.28
C GLN A 327 -9.47 -7.34 18.76
N LEU A 328 -8.35 -7.53 19.45
CA LEU A 328 -7.46 -6.42 19.83
C LEU A 328 -6.88 -5.73 18.60
N LEU A 329 -6.39 -6.48 17.61
CA LEU A 329 -5.86 -5.91 16.37
C LEU A 329 -6.95 -5.22 15.54
N TYR A 330 -8.14 -5.83 15.44
CA TYR A 330 -9.28 -5.25 14.74
C TYR A 330 -9.70 -3.91 15.33
N ASN A 331 -9.84 -3.85 16.66
CA ASN A 331 -10.20 -2.63 17.38
C ASN A 331 -9.10 -1.57 17.26
N PHE A 332 -7.83 -1.98 17.32
CA PHE A 332 -6.69 -1.10 17.12
C PHE A 332 -6.67 -0.48 15.72
N THR A 333 -6.84 -1.30 14.67
CA THR A 333 -6.93 -0.85 13.27
C THR A 333 -8.12 0.10 13.06
N SER A 334 -9.28 -0.23 13.66
CA SER A 334 -10.48 0.62 13.60
C SER A 334 -10.24 1.99 14.25
N ARG A 335 -9.54 2.04 15.39
CA ARG A 335 -9.13 3.29 16.03
C ARG A 335 -8.18 4.10 15.15
N LEU A 336 -7.20 3.46 14.49
CA LEU A 336 -6.29 4.17 13.57
C LEU A 336 -7.04 4.80 12.39
N ILE A 337 -7.99 4.08 11.79
CA ILE A 337 -8.84 4.62 10.73
C ILE A 337 -9.65 5.82 11.23
N ALA A 338 -10.23 5.72 12.43
CA ALA A 338 -10.98 6.82 13.04
C ALA A 338 -10.08 8.05 13.31
N LEU A 339 -8.87 7.85 13.81
CA LEU A 339 -7.88 8.91 14.04
C LEU A 339 -7.48 9.58 12.72
N ARG A 340 -7.18 8.81 11.67
CA ARG A 340 -6.85 9.34 10.33
C ARG A 340 -7.98 10.22 9.77
N ARG A 341 -9.24 9.81 9.96
CA ARG A 341 -10.42 10.58 9.52
C ARG A 341 -10.65 11.84 10.36
N ARG A 342 -10.33 11.79 11.66
CA ARG A 342 -10.48 12.91 12.60
C ARG A 342 -9.44 14.00 12.36
N TYR A 343 -8.18 13.62 12.14
CA TYR A 343 -7.05 14.55 12.03
C TYR A 343 -6.64 14.76 10.58
N LYS A 344 -7.07 15.87 9.98
CA LYS A 344 -6.85 16.17 8.55
C LYS A 344 -5.38 16.14 8.14
N ILE A 345 -4.46 16.49 9.03
CA ILE A 345 -3.01 16.46 8.74
C ILE A 345 -2.48 15.06 8.41
N LEU A 346 -3.15 14.00 8.89
CA LEU A 346 -2.81 12.61 8.57
C LEU A 346 -3.33 12.19 7.19
N GLY A 347 -4.43 12.79 6.73
CA GLY A 347 -5.11 12.45 5.47
C GLY A 347 -4.95 13.50 4.35
N GLY A 348 -4.17 14.56 4.55
CA GLY A 348 -4.02 15.65 3.60
C GLY A 348 -3.32 15.24 2.31
N GLY A 349 -3.81 15.77 1.18
CA GLY A 349 -3.29 15.47 -0.17
C GLY A 349 -2.06 16.28 -0.61
N GLY A 350 -1.60 17.23 0.19
CA GLY A 350 -0.40 18.02 -0.09
C GLY A 350 0.87 17.34 0.43
N PHE A 351 2.01 17.66 -0.18
CA PHE A 351 3.31 17.38 0.41
C PHE A 351 3.67 18.45 1.44
N LEU A 352 4.35 18.05 2.51
CA LEU A 352 4.82 18.92 3.58
C LEU A 352 6.33 19.14 3.40
N HIS A 353 6.79 20.38 3.54
CA HIS A 353 8.16 20.76 3.19
C HIS A 353 8.97 21.34 4.34
N GLY A 354 8.33 21.70 5.47
CA GLY A 354 8.97 22.36 6.60
C GLY A 354 9.09 23.88 6.41
N ASN A 355 8.67 24.39 5.24
CA ASN A 355 8.81 25.78 4.85
C ASN A 355 7.59 26.63 5.19
N HIS A 356 6.48 26.01 5.64
CA HIS A 356 5.26 26.71 6.02
C HIS A 356 5.14 26.75 7.53
N GLN A 357 5.11 27.96 8.09
CA GLN A 357 4.91 28.18 9.51
C GLN A 357 3.42 28.24 9.82
N VAL A 358 2.93 27.24 10.56
CA VAL A 358 1.51 27.08 10.93
C VAL A 358 1.16 27.95 12.15
N ALA A 359 2.09 28.05 13.10
CA ALA A 359 2.03 28.95 14.25
C ALA A 359 3.46 29.34 14.68
N ASP A 360 3.60 30.19 15.70
CA ASP A 360 4.93 30.57 16.19
C ASP A 360 5.74 29.33 16.60
N HIS A 361 6.97 29.24 16.07
CA HIS A 361 7.86 28.08 16.21
C HIS A 361 7.26 26.70 15.83
N LEU A 362 6.20 26.66 15.02
CA LEU A 362 5.52 25.43 14.59
C LEU A 362 5.43 25.35 13.06
N SER A 363 6.37 24.64 12.44
CA SER A 363 6.32 24.31 11.00
C SER A 363 5.33 23.19 10.69
N ASP A 364 4.87 23.14 9.43
CA ASP A 364 3.97 22.11 8.89
C ASP A 364 4.51 20.68 9.06
N ILE A 365 5.84 20.51 9.03
CA ILE A 365 6.53 19.27 9.39
C ILE A 365 7.87 19.54 10.07
N SER A 366 8.22 18.73 11.06
CA SER A 366 9.52 18.76 11.76
C SER A 366 9.92 17.35 12.19
N TRP A 367 11.22 17.08 12.27
CA TRP A 367 11.76 15.77 12.63
C TRP A 367 12.75 15.87 13.79
N PHE A 368 12.62 14.98 14.75
CA PHE A 368 13.41 15.02 15.98
C PHE A 368 14.04 13.67 16.31
N ASP A 369 15.13 13.73 17.08
CA ASP A 369 15.69 12.59 17.79
C ASP A 369 14.91 12.31 19.10
N GLU A 370 15.37 11.31 19.87
CA GLU A 370 14.79 10.95 21.16
C GLU A 370 14.99 12.02 22.26
N ALA A 371 15.94 12.94 22.06
CA ALA A 371 16.17 14.07 22.96
C ALA A 371 15.29 15.28 22.63
N GLY A 372 14.41 15.17 21.62
CA GLY A 372 13.52 16.24 21.18
C GLY A 372 14.24 17.36 20.41
N GLN A 373 15.47 17.09 19.94
CA GLN A 373 16.24 18.02 19.12
C GLN A 373 15.99 17.77 17.64
N GLU A 374 15.94 18.84 16.84
CA GLU A 374 15.80 18.70 15.40
C GLU A 374 17.00 17.95 14.80
N LEU A 375 16.74 17.05 13.86
CA LEU A 375 17.78 16.22 13.27
C LEU A 375 18.73 17.04 12.40
N SER A 376 20.03 16.97 12.71
CA SER A 376 21.10 17.50 11.86
C SER A 376 21.31 16.61 10.62
N SER A 377 21.99 17.14 9.61
CA SER A 377 22.36 16.38 8.41
C SER A 377 23.16 15.11 8.73
N ASP A 378 24.05 15.15 9.73
CA ASP A 378 24.82 13.98 10.14
C ASP A 378 23.93 12.93 10.82
N ALA A 379 23.00 13.39 11.68
CA ALA A 379 22.05 12.50 12.35
C ALA A 379 21.11 11.80 11.34
N TRP A 380 20.76 12.44 10.23
CA TRP A 380 19.99 11.79 9.16
C TRP A 380 20.73 10.63 8.49
N ASN A 381 22.06 10.71 8.41
CA ASN A 381 22.91 9.74 7.72
C ASN A 381 23.53 8.69 8.66
N ASP A 382 23.20 8.71 9.94
CA ASP A 382 23.64 7.69 10.89
C ASP A 382 23.05 6.31 10.53
N ALA A 383 23.92 5.36 10.20
CA ALA A 383 23.53 4.01 9.81
C ALA A 383 22.90 3.21 10.98
N HIS A 384 23.16 3.58 12.22
CA HIS A 384 22.67 2.88 13.42
C HIS A 384 21.43 3.50 14.03
N ALA A 385 20.97 4.61 13.47
CA ALA A 385 19.76 5.30 13.89
C ALA A 385 18.49 4.44 13.74
N GLN A 386 17.84 4.12 14.86
CA GLN A 386 16.58 3.35 14.91
C GLN A 386 15.41 4.13 15.54
N LEU A 387 15.66 5.36 15.97
CA LEU A 387 14.69 6.24 16.62
C LEU A 387 14.38 7.43 15.73
N LEU A 388 13.11 7.82 15.70
CA LEU A 388 12.65 8.97 14.93
C LEU A 388 11.35 9.52 15.52
N ALA A 389 11.24 10.83 15.62
CA ALA A 389 10.01 11.51 15.96
C ALA A 389 9.58 12.43 14.81
N LEU A 390 8.33 12.29 14.35
CA LEU A 390 7.73 13.07 13.27
C LEU A 390 6.63 13.96 13.84
N ARG A 391 6.82 15.27 13.81
CA ARG A 391 5.75 16.24 14.07
C ARG A 391 5.17 16.73 12.75
N ARG A 392 3.84 16.72 12.63
CA ARG A 392 3.12 17.37 11.54
C ARG A 392 2.06 18.30 12.10
N ALA A 393 1.99 19.51 11.58
CA ALA A 393 1.06 20.53 12.03
C ALA A 393 0.21 21.07 10.88
N GLY A 394 -1.02 21.46 11.21
CA GLY A 394 -1.93 22.17 10.31
C GLY A 394 -2.93 22.99 11.11
N GLY A 395 -3.67 23.87 10.44
CA GLY A 395 -4.62 24.75 11.12
C GLY A 395 -5.28 25.74 10.17
N ASP A 396 -6.27 26.46 10.67
CA ASP A 396 -7.04 27.47 9.93
C ASP A 396 -6.78 28.91 10.42
N GLY A 397 -5.57 29.16 10.92
CA GLY A 397 -5.11 30.48 11.40
C GLY A 397 -5.28 30.65 12.90
N ASP A 398 -6.52 30.53 13.40
CA ASP A 398 -6.81 30.79 14.82
C ASP A 398 -6.50 29.59 15.74
N LYS A 399 -6.46 28.37 15.18
CA LYS A 399 -6.12 27.14 15.89
C LYS A 399 -5.19 26.28 15.05
N ALA A 400 -4.03 25.97 15.62
CA ALA A 400 -3.12 24.99 15.07
C ALA A 400 -3.25 23.67 15.83
N GLU A 401 -3.15 22.57 15.11
CA GLU A 401 -3.18 21.22 15.63
C GLU A 401 -1.93 20.48 15.14
N ALA A 402 -1.24 19.80 16.04
CA ALA A 402 -0.09 18.99 15.69
C ALA A 402 -0.28 17.54 16.12
N THR A 403 0.22 16.64 15.28
CA THR A 403 0.44 15.23 15.60
C THR A 403 1.93 15.03 15.84
N LEU A 404 2.30 14.15 16.77
CA LEU A 404 3.67 13.72 17.00
C LEU A 404 3.71 12.20 17.03
N LEU A 405 4.34 11.61 16.02
CA LEU A 405 4.53 10.17 15.88
C LEU A 405 5.95 9.82 16.35
N LEU A 406 6.04 9.03 17.42
CA LEU A 406 7.29 8.55 17.98
C LEU A 406 7.52 7.10 17.51
N LEU A 407 8.70 6.82 16.96
CA LEU A 407 9.05 5.53 16.38
C LEU A 407 10.29 4.97 17.09
N ASN A 408 10.15 3.77 17.66
CA ASN A 408 11.26 3.02 18.25
C ASN A 408 11.44 1.69 17.54
N ALA A 409 12.29 1.66 16.51
CA ALA A 409 12.67 0.41 15.84
C ALA A 409 13.82 -0.33 16.56
N SER A 410 14.28 0.15 17.72
CA SER A 410 15.33 -0.54 18.46
C SER A 410 14.80 -1.73 19.26
N THR A 411 15.72 -2.53 19.81
CA THR A 411 15.42 -3.69 20.64
C THR A 411 15.20 -3.34 22.12
N GLU A 412 15.36 -2.07 22.49
CA GLU A 412 15.23 -1.59 23.86
C GLU A 412 14.10 -0.57 23.97
N ASP A 413 13.52 -0.45 25.17
CA ASP A 413 12.58 0.63 25.46
C ASP A 413 13.34 1.96 25.50
N ARG A 414 12.77 3.01 24.92
CA ARG A 414 13.43 4.32 24.78
C ARG A 414 12.54 5.44 25.30
N ALA A 415 13.16 6.36 26.02
CA ALA A 415 12.51 7.56 26.51
C ALA A 415 12.65 8.69 25.49
N PHE A 416 11.53 9.27 25.06
CA PHE A 416 11.47 10.40 24.15
C PHE A 416 11.16 11.68 24.92
N THR A 417 12.05 12.67 24.86
CA THR A 417 11.76 14.04 25.29
C THR A 417 10.91 14.71 24.21
N LEU A 418 9.78 15.31 24.61
CA LEU A 418 8.89 15.95 23.66
C LEU A 418 9.48 17.30 23.17
N PRO A 419 9.44 17.58 21.85
CA PRO A 419 10.11 18.74 21.27
C PRO A 419 9.38 20.05 21.57
N HIS A 420 10.12 21.16 21.52
CA HIS A 420 9.57 22.51 21.58
C HIS A 420 8.76 22.89 20.32
N PRO A 421 7.78 23.80 20.41
CA PRO A 421 7.30 24.47 21.63
C PRO A 421 6.53 23.49 22.55
N PRO A 422 6.55 23.72 23.88
CA PRO A 422 5.84 22.88 24.83
C PRO A 422 4.33 22.91 24.55
N ALA A 423 3.67 21.76 24.75
CA ALA A 423 2.25 21.64 24.54
C ALA A 423 1.64 20.58 25.45
N GLN A 424 0.34 20.68 25.67
CA GLN A 424 -0.42 19.64 26.37
C GLN A 424 -0.72 18.47 25.41
N TRP A 425 0.22 17.54 25.33
CA TRP A 425 0.11 16.36 24.48
C TRP A 425 -0.88 15.35 25.05
N ARG A 426 -1.75 14.83 24.20
CA ARG A 426 -2.64 13.72 24.48
C ARG A 426 -2.16 12.48 23.75
N LEU A 427 -2.02 11.39 24.48
CA LEU A 427 -1.82 10.07 23.90
C LEU A 427 -3.09 9.62 23.20
N MET A 428 -2.96 9.28 21.91
CA MET A 428 -4.09 8.82 21.10
C MET A 428 -4.06 7.31 20.90
N ILE A 429 -2.88 6.75 20.65
CA ILE A 429 -2.69 5.32 20.39
C ILE A 429 -1.21 4.90 20.62
N ASP A 430 -1.01 3.72 21.18
CA ASP A 430 0.28 3.07 21.44
C ASP A 430 0.24 1.63 20.90
N SER A 431 1.17 1.27 20.01
CA SER A 431 1.23 -0.10 19.49
C SER A 431 1.64 -1.16 20.52
N ALA A 432 2.20 -0.76 21.67
CA ALA A 432 2.57 -1.67 22.74
C ALA A 432 1.44 -1.91 23.76
N ASP A 433 0.43 -1.03 23.83
CA ASP A 433 -0.78 -1.20 24.65
C ASP A 433 -2.05 -0.91 23.81
N PRO A 434 -2.56 -1.91 23.06
CA PRO A 434 -3.71 -1.72 22.18
C PRO A 434 -5.02 -1.39 22.91
N ALA A 435 -5.10 -1.67 24.21
CA ALA A 435 -6.28 -1.40 25.02
C ALA A 435 -6.24 0.00 25.66
N GLN A 436 -5.11 0.70 25.59
CA GLN A 436 -4.94 2.00 26.21
C GLN A 436 -5.93 3.03 25.68
N THR A 437 -6.57 3.76 26.61
CA THR A 437 -7.49 4.86 26.31
C THR A 437 -6.74 6.18 26.12
N GLU A 438 -7.38 7.13 25.44
CA GLU A 438 -6.84 8.49 25.30
C GLU A 438 -6.58 9.11 26.69
N SER A 439 -5.41 9.72 26.87
CA SER A 439 -5.01 10.32 28.15
C SER A 439 -4.02 11.47 27.95
N MET A 440 -3.98 12.41 28.89
CA MET A 440 -2.98 13.48 28.87
C MET A 440 -1.61 12.90 29.26
N ILE A 441 -0.58 13.27 28.50
CA ILE A 441 0.80 12.97 28.87
C ILE A 441 1.20 13.87 30.03
N ALA A 442 1.75 13.28 31.09
CA ALA A 442 2.32 14.01 32.21
C ALA A 442 3.63 14.69 31.80
N ASP A 443 4.05 15.71 32.56
CA ASP A 443 5.33 16.37 32.32
C ASP A 443 6.49 15.36 32.40
N GLY A 444 7.35 15.36 31.39
CA GLY A 444 8.51 14.47 31.30
C GLY A 444 8.57 13.67 29.99
N PRO A 445 9.53 12.73 29.88
CA PRO A 445 9.70 11.94 28.68
C PRO A 445 8.62 10.85 28.54
N VAL A 446 8.29 10.51 27.30
CA VAL A 446 7.38 9.41 26.95
C VAL A 446 8.20 8.16 26.65
N THR A 447 8.00 7.08 27.40
CA THR A 447 8.63 5.79 27.10
C THR A 447 7.89 5.10 25.96
N VAL A 448 8.62 4.81 24.88
CA VAL A 448 8.15 4.01 23.75
C VAL A 448 8.85 2.66 23.81
N ARG A 449 8.07 1.57 23.92
CA ARG A 449 8.64 0.22 24.04
C ARG A 449 9.43 -0.18 22.79
N SER A 450 10.29 -1.19 22.92
CA SER A 450 11.02 -1.75 21.79
C SER A 450 10.07 -2.16 20.65
N ARG A 451 10.47 -1.90 19.40
CA ARG A 451 9.66 -2.21 18.20
C ARG A 451 8.23 -1.64 18.25
N ALA A 452 8.05 -0.48 18.86
CA ALA A 452 6.76 0.16 19.03
C ALA A 452 6.70 1.57 18.40
N ALA A 453 5.47 2.08 18.29
CA ALA A 453 5.19 3.43 17.86
C ALA A 453 4.05 4.03 18.70
N VAL A 454 4.12 5.34 18.94
CA VAL A 454 3.14 6.10 19.72
C VAL A 454 2.72 7.34 18.93
N LEU A 455 1.41 7.60 18.87
CA LEU A 455 0.87 8.84 18.31
C LEU A 455 0.31 9.74 19.42
N LEU A 456 0.82 10.96 19.47
CA LEU A 456 0.35 12.04 20.32
C LEU A 456 -0.30 13.14 19.50
N VAL A 457 -1.21 13.90 20.11
CA VAL A 457 -1.83 15.08 19.50
C VAL A 457 -1.84 16.24 20.49
N ALA A 458 -1.60 17.46 20.01
CA ALA A 458 -1.73 18.69 20.77
C ALA A 458 -2.44 19.78 19.96
N GLN A 459 -3.07 20.72 20.66
CA GLN A 459 -3.61 21.94 20.10
C GLN A 459 -2.76 23.13 20.55
N PHE A 460 -2.56 24.09 19.64
CA PHE A 460 -1.84 25.32 19.84
C PHE A 460 -2.79 26.48 19.55
N THR A 461 -2.88 27.42 20.50
CA THR A 461 -3.61 28.68 20.34
C THR A 461 -2.62 29.79 20.06
N ALA A 462 -2.98 30.74 19.18
CA ALA A 462 -2.11 31.86 18.81
C ALA A 462 -1.61 32.71 19.99
N ASP A 463 -2.27 32.66 21.15
CA ASP A 463 -1.99 33.49 22.33
C ASP A 463 -1.43 32.74 23.55
N GLN A 464 -0.67 31.64 23.41
CA GLN A 464 0.10 31.14 24.56
C GLN A 464 1.40 31.95 24.66
N PRO A 465 1.53 32.89 25.63
CA PRO A 465 2.82 33.52 25.87
C PRO A 465 3.76 32.44 26.42
N THR A 466 5.00 32.48 25.95
CA THR A 466 6.09 31.59 26.32
C THR A 466 6.38 31.53 27.81
#